data_AF-A0A810QAT5-F1
#
_entry.id   AF-A0A810QAT5-F1
#
_cell.length_a   1.000
_cell.length_b   1.000
_cell.length_c   1.000
_cell.angle_alpha   90.00
_cell.angle_beta   90.00
_cell.angle_gamma   90.00
#
_symmetry.space_group_name_H-M   'P 1'
#
loop_
_entity.id
_entity.type
_entity.pdbx_description
1 polymer ?
#
loop_
_entity_poly.entity_id
_entity_poly.type
_entity_poly.pdbx_seq_one_letter_code
_entity_poly.pdbx_strand_id
1 'polypeptide(L)' 'MAKKYRVTITETLKRTVDVTAESKEAAEQIVGDEWYSGKHILTADDFIGVEFEANTI' A
#
# COMPACT_ATOMS: atom_id res chain seq x y z
N MET A 1 32.70 8.88 -18.08
CA MET A 1 32.61 7.47 -17.65
C MET A 1 31.23 7.26 -17.03
N ALA A 2 30.54 6.17 -17.37
CA ALA A 2 29.26 5.83 -16.76
C ALA A 2 29.48 5.24 -15.35
N LYS A 3 28.62 5.61 -14.39
CA LYS A 3 28.60 5.05 -13.03
C LYS A 3 27.45 4.05 -12.91
N LYS A 4 27.62 3.03 -12.07
CA LYS A 4 26.55 2.06 -11.75
C LYS A 4 25.73 2.55 -10.57
N TYR A 5 24.43 2.35 -10.65
CA TYR A 5 23.49 2.69 -9.60
C TYR A 5 22.51 1.53 -9.38
N ARG A 6 22.10 1.35 -8.14
CA ARG A 6 20.97 0.50 -7.75
C ARG A 6 19.77 1.41 -7.56
N VAL A 7 18.66 1.10 -8.21
CA VAL A 7 17.43 1.87 -8.08
C VAL A 7 16.38 0.98 -7.42
N THR A 8 15.84 1.45 -6.29
CA THR A 8 14.67 0.86 -5.63
C THR A 8 13.42 1.56 -6.15
N ILE A 9 12.39 0.78 -6.49
CA ILE A 9 11.08 1.27 -6.88
C ILE A 9 10.10 0.86 -5.79
N THR A 10 9.35 1.81 -5.25
CA THR A 10 8.32 1.57 -4.24
C THR A 10 6.98 2.01 -4.80
N GLU A 11 6.01 1.09 -4.87
CA GLU A 11 4.63 1.39 -5.26
C GLU A 11 3.75 1.52 -4.01
N THR A 12 2.85 2.49 -4.03
CA THR A 12 1.84 2.68 -2.98
C THR A 12 0.46 2.38 -3.56
N LEU A 13 -0.25 1.46 -2.92
CA LEU A 13 -1.63 1.11 -3.24
C LEU A 13 -2.57 1.67 -2.16
N LYS A 14 -3.75 2.16 -2.55
CA LYS A 14 -4.77 2.68 -1.64
C LYS A 14 -6.17 2.35 -2.12
N ARG A 15 -6.98 1.83 -1.20
CA ARG A 15 -8.42 1.58 -1.38
C ARG A 15 -9.21 2.23 -0.25
N THR A 16 -10.39 2.76 -0.56
CA THR A 16 -11.37 3.20 0.43
C THR A 16 -12.49 2.18 0.51
N VAL A 17 -12.85 1.78 1.73
CA VAL A 17 -13.89 0.78 2.00
C VAL A 17 -14.86 1.39 3.01
N ASP A 18 -16.15 1.25 2.75
CA ASP A 18 -17.21 1.67 3.67
C ASP A 18 -17.58 0.52 4.61
N VAL A 19 -17.61 0.78 5.91
CA VAL A 19 -17.98 -0.18 6.95
C VAL A 19 -18.88 0.48 7.99
N THR A 20 -19.84 -0.27 8.53
CA THR A 20 -20.62 0.17 9.69
C THR A 20 -19.97 -0.34 10.96
N ALA A 21 -19.62 0.57 11.87
CA ALA A 21 -19.01 0.25 13.15
C ALA A 21 -19.47 1.23 14.24
N GLU A 22 -19.30 0.84 15.49
CA GLU A 22 -19.72 1.64 16.66
C GLU A 22 -18.75 2.81 16.95
N SER A 23 -17.52 2.75 16.43
CA SER A 23 -16.51 3.82 16.54
C SER A 23 -15.54 3.79 15.36
N LYS A 24 -14.67 4.81 15.27
CA LYS A 24 -13.62 4.87 14.24
C LYS A 24 -12.59 3.76 14.42
N GLU A 25 -12.21 3.51 15.67
CA GLU A 25 -11.25 2.47 16.03
C GLU A 25 -11.82 1.08 15.71
N ALA A 26 -13.12 0.87 15.97
CA ALA A 26 -13.81 -0.36 15.59
C ALA A 26 -13.86 -0.53 14.05
N ALA A 27 -14.08 0.54 13.29
CA ALA A 27 -14.06 0.50 11.83
C ALA A 27 -12.68 0.10 11.29
N GLU A 28 -11.62 0.70 11.81
CA GLU A 28 -10.23 0.37 11.43
C GLU A 28 -9.87 -1.07 11.80
N GLN A 29 -10.28 -1.55 12.98
CA GLN A 29 -10.05 -2.93 13.40
C GLN A 29 -10.77 -3.91 12.48
N ILE A 30 -12.05 -3.70 12.15
CA ILE A 30 -12.80 -4.57 11.24
C ILE A 30 -12.08 -4.67 9.90
N VAL A 31 -11.76 -3.54 9.26
CA VAL A 31 -11.10 -3.55 7.95
C VAL A 31 -9.70 -4.16 8.03
N GLY A 32 -8.97 -3.95 9.14
CA GLY A 32 -7.67 -4.58 9.40
C GLY A 32 -7.76 -6.10 9.48
N ASP A 33 -8.71 -6.63 10.26
CA ASP A 33 -8.95 -8.08 10.38
C ASP A 33 -9.37 -8.70 9.04
N GLU A 34 -10.19 -7.98 8.26
CA GLU A 34 -10.58 -8.37 6.92
C GLU A 34 -9.41 -8.37 5.93
N TRP A 35 -8.48 -7.43 6.07
CA TRP A 35 -7.25 -7.40 5.28
C TRP A 35 -6.33 -8.58 5.62
N TYR A 36 -6.10 -8.86 6.91
CA TYR A 36 -5.28 -10.00 7.36
C TYR A 36 -5.88 -11.36 6.97
N SER A 37 -7.21 -11.44 6.87
CA SER A 37 -7.90 -12.63 6.36
C SER A 37 -7.96 -12.71 4.82
N GLY A 38 -7.41 -11.73 4.11
CA GLY A 38 -7.31 -11.71 2.65
C GLY A 38 -8.60 -11.31 1.93
N LYS A 39 -9.57 -10.71 2.61
CA LYS A 39 -10.79 -10.18 1.94
C LYS A 39 -10.50 -8.91 1.14
N HIS A 40 -9.62 -8.05 1.66
CA HIS A 40 -9.21 -6.79 1.00
C HIS A 40 -7.80 -6.92 0.40
N ILE A 41 -7.68 -7.59 -0.74
CA ILE A 41 -6.42 -7.63 -1.48
C ILE A 41 -6.39 -6.44 -2.44
N LEU A 42 -5.41 -5.55 -2.22
CA LEU A 42 -5.13 -4.45 -3.13
C LEU A 42 -4.32 -4.97 -4.31
N THR A 43 -4.62 -4.45 -5.48
CA THR A 43 -4.05 -4.86 -6.75
C THR A 43 -3.57 -3.64 -7.53
N ALA A 44 -3.15 -3.83 -8.78
CA ALA A 44 -2.72 -2.73 -9.64
C ALA A 44 -3.81 -1.65 -9.84
N ASP A 45 -5.09 -2.00 -9.74
CA ASP A 45 -6.20 -1.03 -9.86
C ASP A 45 -6.26 -0.04 -8.69
N ASP A 46 -5.62 -0.36 -7.56
CA ASP A 46 -5.55 0.49 -6.37
C ASP A 46 -4.29 1.38 -6.36
N PHE A 47 -3.53 1.40 -7.45
CA PHE A 47 -2.30 2.16 -7.54
C PHE A 47 -2.54 3.67 -7.42
N ILE A 48 -1.80 4.32 -6.52
CA ILE A 48 -1.88 5.77 -6.33
C ILE A 48 -0.55 6.51 -6.46
N GLY A 49 0.58 5.80 -6.51
CA GLY A 49 1.87 6.48 -6.60
C GLY A 49 3.07 5.54 -6.62
N VAL A 50 4.18 6.05 -7.14
CA VAL A 50 5.47 5.37 -7.22
C VAL A 50 6.60 6.31 -6.84
N GLU A 51 7.58 5.77 -6.12
CA GLU A 51 8.80 6.47 -5.72
C GLU A 51 10.03 5.70 -6.20
N PHE A 52 11.10 6.45 -6.50
CA PHE A 52 12.36 5.92 -7.01
C PHE A 52 13.52 6.41 -6.14
N GLU A 53 14.30 5.48 -5.59
CA GLU A 53 15.50 5.79 -4.81
C GLU A 53 16.74 5.21 -5.49
N ALA A 54 17.69 6.08 -5.86
CA ALA A 54 18.93 5.66 -6.54
C ALA A 54 20.14 5.75 -5.60
N ASN A 55 20.88 4.67 -5.48
CA ASN A 55 22.10 4.55 -4.68
C ASN A 55 23.29 4.15 -5.57
N THR A 56 24.47 4.70 -5.34
CA THR A 56 25.69 4.28 -6.06
C THR A 56 26.08 2.86 -5.68
N ILE A 57 26.55 2.06 -6.65
CA ILE A 57 27.11 0.71 -6.44
C ILE A 57 28.62 0.75 -6.59
#